data_AF-A0A940ZCZ2-F1
#
_entry.id   AF-A0A940ZCZ2-F1
#
_cell.length_a   1.000
_cell.length_b   1.000
_cell.length_c   1.000
_cell.angle_alpha   90.00
_cell.angle_beta   90.00
_cell.angle_gamma   90.00
#
_symmetry.space_group_name_H-M   'P 1'
#
loop_
_entity.id
_entity.type
_entity.pdbx_description
1 polymer ?
#
loop_
_entity_poly.entity_id
_entity_poly.type
_entity_poly.pdbx_seq_one_letter_code
_entity_poly.pdbx_strand_id
1 'polypeptide(L)'
;MREERERKSPSCKYSFPKMEKAMNGKIWLWIGVLAVLWPAGGWGQTLPLDEVLGRIQEQYEKHADFKANFAQEATIKSLNKKQQAEGTVYFKKPGKMHWMYSKPTKQQIISDGRSLWNYQPENK
;
A
#
# COMPACT_ATOMS: atom_id res chain seq x y z
N MET A 1 8.76 31.95 -3.07
CA MET A 1 7.32 31.95 -2.71
C MET A 1 6.69 30.75 -3.41
N ARG A 2 6.95 29.51 -3.01
CA ARG A 2 6.37 28.74 -1.88
C ARG A 2 4.87 29.00 -1.73
N GLU A 3 4.09 28.27 -2.53
CA GLU A 3 2.65 28.13 -2.35
C GLU A 3 2.37 26.62 -2.15
N GLU A 4 2.34 26.24 -0.88
CA GLU A 4 1.97 24.91 -0.40
C GLU A 4 0.50 24.67 -0.74
N ARG A 5 0.23 23.96 -1.84
CA ARG A 5 -1.11 23.48 -2.14
C ARG A 5 -1.42 22.31 -1.23
N GLU A 6 -2.06 22.61 -0.11
CA GLU A 6 -2.55 21.68 0.90
C GLU A 6 -3.17 20.42 0.26
N ARG A 7 -2.53 19.28 0.50
CA ARG A 7 -3.17 17.97 0.35
C ARG A 7 -4.27 17.87 1.40
N LYS A 8 -5.50 18.25 1.03
CA LYS A 8 -6.70 17.86 1.78
C LYS A 8 -6.74 16.34 1.85
N SER A 9 -6.28 15.80 2.98
CA SER A 9 -6.48 14.42 3.38
C SER A 9 -7.99 14.14 3.38
N PRO A 10 -8.49 13.11 2.68
CA PRO A 10 -9.89 12.73 2.81
C PRO A 10 -10.08 12.17 4.22
N SER A 11 -10.57 13.04 5.11
CA SER A 11 -11.03 12.64 6.43
C SER A 11 -12.10 11.59 6.26
N CYS A 12 -11.73 10.35 6.57
CA CYS A 12 -12.66 9.25 6.70
C CYS A 12 -13.66 9.64 7.80
N LYS A 13 -14.89 9.99 7.41
CA LYS A 13 -15.97 10.31 8.33
C LYS A 13 -16.47 9.01 8.95
N TYR A 14 -15.77 8.51 9.97
CA TYR A 14 -16.35 7.52 10.86
C TYR A 14 -17.40 8.23 11.73
N SER A 15 -18.67 7.97 11.44
CA SER A 15 -19.80 8.39 12.26
C SER A 15 -19.87 7.46 13.47
N PHE A 16 -19.42 7.97 14.61
CA PHE A 16 -19.52 7.26 15.89
C PHE A 16 -20.99 7.25 16.34
N PRO A 17 -21.59 6.09 16.65
CA PRO A 17 -22.90 6.04 17.27
C PRO A 17 -22.86 6.68 18.67
N LYS A 18 -23.86 7.52 18.95
CA LYS A 18 -24.05 8.28 20.18
C LYS A 18 -24.21 7.31 21.38
N MET A 19 -23.13 7.02 22.11
CA MET A 19 -23.19 6.31 23.39
C MET A 19 -23.72 7.25 24.49
N GLU A 20 -25.02 7.56 24.45
CA GLU A 20 -25.62 8.47 25.45
C GLU A 20 -26.26 7.73 26.63
N LYS A 21 -26.34 6.40 26.66
CA LYS A 21 -27.11 5.71 27.71
C LYS A 21 -26.44 4.45 28.23
N ALA A 22 -25.57 4.64 29.22
CA ALA A 22 -25.45 3.82 30.43
C ALA A 22 -24.13 4.15 31.13
N MET A 23 -24.11 5.15 32.03
CA MET A 23 -22.93 5.35 32.87
C MET A 23 -23.32 5.91 34.25
N ASN A 24 -23.34 5.03 35.26
CA ASN A 24 -23.53 5.37 36.66
C ASN A 24 -22.37 6.25 37.18
N GLY A 25 -22.68 7.22 38.05
CA GLY A 25 -21.78 8.29 38.50
C GLY A 25 -20.47 7.88 39.20
N LYS A 26 -20.22 6.59 39.44
CA LYS A 26 -18.93 6.07 39.92
C LYS A 26 -17.89 5.87 38.82
N ILE A 27 -18.31 5.80 37.55
CA ILE A 27 -17.42 5.49 36.41
C ILE A 27 -16.66 6.73 35.91
N TRP A 28 -17.23 7.93 36.08
CA TRP A 28 -16.56 9.19 35.74
C TRP A 28 -15.30 9.48 36.59
N LEU A 29 -15.28 9.05 37.85
CA LEU A 29 -14.12 9.20 38.74
C LEU A 29 -12.94 8.32 38.31
N TRP A 30 -13.20 7.14 37.75
CA TRP A 30 -12.13 6.25 37.25
C TRP A 30 -11.56 6.70 35.91
N ILE A 31 -12.38 7.27 35.01
CA ILE A 31 -11.91 7.82 33.72
C ILE A 31 -11.00 9.05 33.94
N GLY A 32 -11.31 9.90 34.92
CA GLY A 32 -10.49 11.07 35.25
C GLY A 32 -9.10 10.72 35.81
N VAL A 33 -9.00 9.65 36.61
CA VAL A 33 -7.71 9.18 37.16
C VAL A 33 -6.90 8.40 36.11
N LEU A 34 -7.55 7.66 35.20
CA LEU A 34 -6.86 6.95 34.12
C LEU A 34 -6.31 7.88 33.03
N ALA A 35 -6.88 9.07 32.85
CA ALA A 35 -6.45 10.03 31.83
C ALA A 35 -5.18 10.82 32.22
N VAL A 36 -4.84 10.91 33.50
CA VAL A 36 -3.62 11.59 33.99
C VAL A 36 -2.38 10.67 33.95
N LEU A 37 -2.60 9.36 33.91
CA LEU A 37 -1.56 8.32 33.78
C LEU A 37 -1.44 7.76 32.36
N TRP A 38 -1.96 8.46 31.36
CA TRP A 38 -1.61 8.18 29.97
C TRP A 38 -0.39 9.04 29.62
N PRO A 39 0.82 8.46 29.45
CA PRO A 39 1.92 9.24 28.95
C PRO A 39 1.51 9.85 27.60
N ALA A 40 1.40 11.17 27.56
CA ALA A 40 1.25 11.98 26.34
C ALA A 40 2.53 11.95 25.47
N GLY A 41 3.29 10.86 25.54
CA GLY A 41 4.50 10.60 24.78
C GLY A 41 4.21 9.70 23.59
N GLY A 42 3.17 10.00 22.82
CA GLY A 42 3.02 9.46 21.46
C GLY A 42 3.96 10.19 20.50
N TRP A 43 5.27 10.18 20.78
CA TRP A 43 6.26 10.66 19.82
C TRP A 43 6.31 9.62 18.71
N GLY A 44 5.70 9.94 17.56
CA GLY A 44 5.89 9.15 16.35
C GLY A 44 7.38 9.11 16.02
N GLN A 45 8.05 8.01 16.38
CA GLN A 45 9.43 7.78 15.99
C GLN A 45 9.40 7.53 14.48
N THR A 46 9.86 8.52 13.71
CA THR A 46 10.18 8.28 12.30
C THR A 46 11.40 7.37 12.27
N LEU A 47 11.21 6.13 11.83
CA LEU A 47 12.34 5.21 11.65
C LEU A 47 13.37 5.87 10.71
N PRO A 48 14.68 5.79 11.00
CA PRO A 48 15.71 6.26 10.08
C PRO A 48 15.58 5.52 8.74
N LEU A 49 15.89 6.22 7.64
CA LEU A 49 15.74 5.68 6.28
C LEU A 49 16.50 4.36 6.10
N ASP A 50 17.70 4.26 6.67
CA ASP A 50 18.55 3.07 6.55
C ASP A 50 17.92 1.83 7.19
N GLU A 51 17.20 2.02 8.30
CA GLU A 51 16.48 0.92 8.95
C GLU A 51 15.29 0.44 8.11
N VAL A 52 14.57 1.36 7.47
CA VAL A 52 13.47 1.02 6.56
C VAL A 52 14.01 0.29 5.32
N LEU A 53 15.10 0.77 4.75
CA LEU A 53 15.77 0.12 3.61
C LEU A 53 16.28 -1.28 3.99
N GLY A 54 16.91 -1.42 5.15
CA GLY A 54 17.40 -2.70 5.65
C GLY A 54 16.28 -3.74 5.81
N ARG A 55 15.15 -3.34 6.40
CA ARG A 55 13.99 -4.24 6.56
C ARG A 55 13.38 -4.66 5.22
N ILE A 56 13.25 -3.74 4.26
CA ILE A 56 12.75 -4.06 2.92
C ILE A 56 13.71 -5.04 2.21
N GLN A 57 15.01 -4.77 2.30
CA GLN A 57 16.04 -5.62 1.71
C GLN A 57 16.03 -7.03 2.31
N GLU A 58 15.94 -7.15 3.63
CA GLU A 58 15.88 -8.45 4.32
C GLU A 58 14.66 -9.27 3.88
N GLN A 59 13.48 -8.63 3.78
CA GLN A 59 12.27 -9.29 3.29
C GLN A 59 12.42 -9.72 1.82
N TYR A 60 13.04 -8.88 0.99
CA TYR A 60 13.30 -9.20 -0.41
C TYR A 60 14.30 -10.36 -0.56
N GLU A 61 15.31 -10.43 0.28
CA GLU A 61 16.32 -11.50 0.29
C GLU A 61 15.75 -12.85 0.72
N LYS A 62 14.82 -12.85 1.68
CA LYS A 62 14.20 -14.05 2.24
C LYS A 62 13.51 -14.96 1.22
N HIS A 63 12.92 -14.40 0.16
CA HIS A 63 12.15 -15.17 -0.82
C HIS A 63 12.90 -15.31 -2.15
N ALA A 64 13.30 -16.52 -2.51
CA ALA A 64 14.02 -16.82 -3.76
C ALA A 64 13.13 -16.70 -5.02
N ASP A 65 11.86 -17.08 -4.87
CA ASP A 65 10.82 -17.00 -5.89
C ASP A 65 9.47 -16.70 -5.25
N PHE A 66 8.54 -16.20 -6.06
CA PHE A 66 7.14 -16.10 -5.67
C PHE A 66 6.23 -16.10 -6.90
N LYS A 67 4.98 -16.48 -6.66
CA LYS A 67 3.87 -16.37 -7.61
C LYS A 67 2.76 -15.55 -6.95
N ALA A 68 2.22 -14.58 -7.66
CA ALA A 68 1.10 -13.79 -7.18
C ALA A 68 0.12 -13.45 -8.31
N ASN A 69 -1.16 -13.34 -7.97
CA ASN A 69 -2.14 -12.69 -8.84
C ASN A 69 -2.14 -11.20 -8.53
N PHE A 70 -2.24 -10.36 -9.56
CA PHE A 70 -2.28 -8.92 -9.41
C PHE A 70 -3.55 -8.33 -10.05
N ALA A 71 -4.04 -7.27 -9.44
CA ALA A 71 -5.04 -6.36 -10.00
C ALA A 71 -4.50 -4.94 -9.84
N GLN A 72 -4.27 -4.25 -10.94
CA GLN A 72 -3.70 -2.92 -11.00
C GLN A 72 -4.75 -1.94 -11.54
N GLU A 73 -4.92 -0.81 -10.86
CA GLU A 73 -5.70 0.33 -11.33
C GLU A 73 -4.79 1.56 -11.46
N ALA A 74 -4.58 2.05 -12.68
CA ALA A 74 -3.83 3.26 -12.97
C ALA A 74 -4.78 4.39 -13.39
N THR A 75 -4.70 5.53 -12.70
CA THR A 75 -5.53 6.71 -13.02
C THR A 75 -4.70 7.74 -13.79
N ILE A 76 -5.07 7.98 -15.05
CA ILE A 76 -4.45 8.99 -15.89
C ILE A 76 -5.21 10.30 -15.72
N LYS A 77 -4.72 11.16 -14.81
CA LYS A 77 -5.38 12.43 -14.44
C LYS A 77 -5.61 13.37 -15.62
N SER A 78 -4.68 13.42 -16.58
CA SER A 78 -4.78 14.28 -17.77
C SER A 78 -5.93 13.90 -18.69
N LEU A 79 -6.32 12.62 -18.71
CA LEU A 79 -7.38 12.09 -19.58
C LEU A 79 -8.66 11.75 -18.80
N ASN A 80 -8.66 11.94 -17.48
CA ASN A 80 -9.69 11.49 -16.56
C ASN A 80 -10.12 10.02 -16.81
N LYS A 81 -9.15 9.16 -17.14
CA LYS A 81 -9.36 7.75 -17.47
C LYS A 81 -8.73 6.84 -16.43
N LYS A 82 -9.39 5.72 -16.16
CA LYS A 82 -8.87 4.62 -15.35
C LYS A 82 -8.50 3.46 -16.26
N GLN A 83 -7.31 2.92 -16.08
CA GLN A 83 -6.85 1.70 -16.74
C GLN A 83 -6.78 0.61 -15.67
N GLN A 84 -7.46 -0.50 -15.92
CA GLN A 84 -7.43 -1.67 -15.06
C GLN A 84 -6.70 -2.80 -15.77
N ALA A 85 -5.85 -3.52 -15.03
CA ALA A 85 -5.11 -4.66 -15.54
C ALA A 85 -5.10 -5.78 -14.51
N GLU A 86 -5.30 -7.01 -14.96
CA GLU A 86 -5.30 -8.19 -14.09
C GLU A 86 -4.44 -9.29 -14.67
N GLY A 87 -3.83 -10.10 -13.81
CA GLY A 87 -3.09 -11.28 -14.27
C GLY A 87 -2.27 -11.96 -13.19
N THR A 88 -1.20 -12.64 -13.60
CA THR A 88 -0.32 -13.39 -12.72
C THR A 88 1.13 -13.01 -12.97
N VAL A 89 1.89 -12.84 -11.89
CA VAL A 89 3.33 -12.62 -11.93
C VAL A 89 4.06 -13.82 -11.32
N TYR A 90 5.15 -14.19 -11.97
CA TYR A 90 6.14 -15.14 -11.47
C TYR A 90 7.46 -14.40 -11.36
N PHE A 91 8.10 -14.49 -10.22
CA PHE A 91 9.42 -13.91 -9.99
C PHE A 91 10.36 -14.97 -9.48
N LYS A 92 11.60 -14.96 -9.99
CA LYS A 92 12.67 -15.84 -9.53
C LYS A 92 14.00 -15.10 -9.58
N LYS A 93 14.70 -15.08 -8.46
CA LYS A 93 16.03 -14.48 -8.39
C LYS A 93 17.09 -15.39 -9.06
N PRO A 94 18.15 -14.84 -9.65
CA PRO A 94 18.35 -13.41 -9.93
C PRO A 94 17.68 -13.00 -11.26
N GLY A 95 16.92 -11.89 -11.24
CA GLY A 95 16.49 -11.16 -12.43
C GLY A 95 15.46 -11.83 -13.35
N LYS A 96 14.96 -13.03 -13.03
CA LYS A 96 13.95 -13.72 -13.84
C LYS A 96 12.55 -13.31 -13.44
N MET A 97 11.75 -12.94 -14.43
CA MET A 97 10.38 -12.50 -14.22
C MET A 97 9.53 -12.97 -15.39
N HIS A 98 8.30 -13.36 -15.10
CA HIS A 98 7.28 -13.58 -16.10
C HIS A 98 5.98 -12.96 -15.63
N TRP A 99 5.60 -11.86 -16.26
CA TRP A 99 4.38 -11.13 -16.00
C TRP A 99 3.37 -11.44 -17.08
N MET A 100 2.25 -12.05 -16.72
CA MET A 100 1.19 -12.44 -17.65
C MET A 100 -0.05 -11.58 -17.38
N TYR A 101 -0.39 -10.71 -18.33
CA TYR A 101 -1.63 -9.95 -18.33
C TYR A 101 -2.74 -10.78 -18.95
N SER A 102 -3.85 -10.90 -18.23
CA SER A 102 -5.08 -11.57 -18.69
C SER A 102 -6.15 -10.59 -19.16
N LYS A 103 -6.19 -9.38 -18.56
CA LYS A 103 -7.14 -8.31 -18.89
C LYS A 103 -6.43 -6.96 -18.95
N PRO A 104 -6.89 -6.02 -19.79
CA PRO A 104 -7.99 -6.16 -20.75
C PRO A 104 -7.60 -6.95 -22.00
N THR A 105 -6.32 -6.95 -22.36
CA THR A 105 -5.75 -7.70 -23.48
C THR A 105 -4.69 -8.67 -22.95
N LYS A 106 -4.51 -9.80 -23.64
CA LYS A 106 -3.46 -10.76 -23.28
C LYS A 106 -2.11 -10.15 -23.63
N GLN A 107 -1.20 -10.04 -22.68
CA GLN A 107 0.18 -9.59 -22.92
C GLN A 107 1.09 -10.36 -21.98
N GLN A 108 2.34 -10.58 -22.38
CA GLN A 108 3.35 -11.15 -21.48
C GLN A 108 4.65 -10.34 -21.51
N ILE A 109 5.21 -10.09 -20.33
CA ILE A 109 6.52 -9.48 -20.15
C ILE A 109 7.43 -10.53 -19.52
N ILE A 110 8.52 -10.85 -20.17
CA ILE A 110 9.46 -11.90 -19.74
C ILE A 110 10.83 -11.27 -19.55
N SER A 111 11.49 -11.62 -18.45
CA SER A 111 12.90 -11.30 -18.20
C SER A 111 13.65 -12.59 -17.88
N ASP A 112 14.80 -12.80 -18.51
CA ASP A 112 15.73 -13.89 -18.18
C ASP A 112 16.85 -13.45 -17.22
N GLY A 113 16.84 -12.18 -16.81
CA GLY A 113 17.89 -11.54 -16.00
C GLY A 113 18.93 -10.78 -16.80
N ARG A 114 18.89 -10.88 -18.15
CA ARG A 114 19.79 -10.16 -19.06
C ARG A 114 19.04 -9.34 -20.10
N SER A 115 17.90 -9.83 -20.55
CA SER A 115 17.05 -9.28 -21.60
C SER A 115 15.60 -9.22 -21.13
N LEU A 116 14.88 -8.21 -21.60
CA LEU A 116 13.47 -7.99 -21.32
C LEU A 116 12.69 -8.07 -22.64
N TRP A 117 11.72 -8.97 -22.71
CA TRP A 117 10.82 -9.12 -23.84
C TRP A 117 9.42 -8.69 -23.45
N ASN A 118 8.77 -7.94 -24.33
CA ASN A 118 7.36 -7.62 -24.24
C ASN A 118 6.65 -8.22 -25.47
N TYR A 119 5.73 -9.15 -25.23
CA TYR A 119 4.99 -9.84 -26.28
C TYR A 119 3.50 -9.55 -26.18
N GLN A 120 2.95 -9.03 -27.27
CA GLN A 120 1.53 -8.71 -27.47
C GLN A 120 1.01 -9.51 -28.66
N PRO A 121 0.22 -10.59 -28.45
CA PRO A 121 -0.31 -11.43 -29.52
C PRO A 121 -1.24 -10.69 -30.50
N GLU A 122 -1.88 -9.61 -30.07
CA GLU A 122 -2.80 -8.79 -30.87
C GLU A 122 -2.09 -7.94 -31.93
N ASN A 123 -0.78 -7.76 -31.84
CA ASN A 123 0.02 -6.93 -32.75
C ASN A 123 0.82 -7.80 -33.75
N LYS A 124 0.20 -8.86 -34.25
CA LYS A 124 0.77 -9.77 -35.26
C LYS A 124 0.10 -9.60 -36.61
#